data_AF-A0A224Z511-F1
#
_entry.id   AF-A0A224Z511-F1
#
_cell.length_a   1.000
_cell.length_b   1.000
_cell.length_c   1.000
_cell.angle_alpha   90.00
_cell.angle_beta   90.00
_cell.angle_gamma   90.00
#
_symmetry.space_group_name_H-M   'P 1'
#
loop_
_entity.id
_entity.type
_entity.pdbx_description
1 polymer ?
#
loop_
_entity_poly.entity_id
_entity_poly.type
_entity_poly.pdbx_seq_one_letter_code
_entity_poly.pdbx_strand_id
1 'polypeptide(L)'
;MSATPLQFVPFSSSMDGNFWSELSRRKLVQYRLSEGPFDVGAAYSCGSAAGLPALANLDIGSFGHASGGLKTPGSCRLHGLLYLPNSLADMKKMDKSELLRASGERAWAAACDGGALKDPSLLNRFVALIYVDLKKYTFCYWFGFPVVRLPEEVTLAKPPQRLGDVFDDSRTENESLVQNDREQGSRSGCRNINHGDHQQRFAADIVTRKAICSMSSVSI
;
A
#
# COMPACT_ATOMS: atom_id res chain seq x y z
N MET A 1 -37.79 2.92 -0.28
CA MET A 1 -36.57 2.85 -1.11
C MET A 1 -35.48 2.25 -0.22
N SER A 2 -34.94 1.08 -0.56
CA SER A 2 -33.86 0.47 0.23
C SER A 2 -32.59 1.27 0.02
N ALA A 3 -31.99 1.75 1.11
CA ALA A 3 -30.74 2.48 1.05
C ALA A 3 -29.60 1.54 0.66
N THR A 4 -28.79 1.91 -0.35
CA THR A 4 -27.66 1.09 -0.82
C THR A 4 -26.46 1.27 0.10
N PRO A 5 -25.87 0.20 0.67
CA PRO A 5 -24.71 0.32 1.54
C PRO A 5 -23.47 0.76 0.76
N LEU A 6 -22.64 1.61 1.37
CA LEU A 6 -21.36 2.03 0.83
C LEU A 6 -20.33 0.89 0.93
N GLN A 7 -19.66 0.59 -0.18
CA GLN A 7 -18.61 -0.43 -0.25
C GLN A 7 -17.26 0.21 -0.56
N PHE A 8 -16.20 -0.39 -0.02
CA PHE A 8 -14.82 0.08 -0.18
C PHE A 8 -13.96 -1.00 -0.83
N VAL A 9 -13.01 -0.57 -1.65
CA VAL A 9 -12.02 -1.46 -2.26
C VAL A 9 -10.76 -1.46 -1.38
N PRO A 10 -10.26 -2.63 -0.96
CA PRO A 10 -9.04 -2.71 -0.15
C PRO A 10 -7.79 -2.36 -0.97
N PHE A 11 -6.76 -1.88 -0.28
CA PHE A 11 -5.44 -1.72 -0.87
C PHE A 11 -4.78 -3.07 -1.16
N SER A 12 -4.05 -3.13 -2.27
CA SER A 12 -3.16 -4.23 -2.60
C SER A 12 -1.71 -3.78 -2.47
N SER A 13 -0.89 -4.51 -1.71
CA SER A 13 0.54 -4.21 -1.57
C SER A 13 1.32 -4.67 -2.80
N SER A 14 2.22 -3.83 -3.30
CA SER A 14 3.11 -4.10 -4.43
C SER A 14 4.55 -3.76 -4.04
N MET A 15 5.49 -4.66 -4.31
CA MET A 15 6.91 -4.52 -3.95
C MET A 15 7.77 -4.93 -5.15
N ASP A 16 8.83 -4.18 -5.42
CA ASP A 16 9.79 -4.50 -6.47
C ASP A 16 10.97 -5.38 -5.97
N GLY A 17 11.81 -5.87 -6.89
CA GLY A 17 13.00 -6.66 -6.53
C GLY A 17 14.01 -5.90 -5.67
N ASN A 18 14.06 -4.58 -5.81
CA ASN A 18 14.97 -3.71 -5.06
C ASN A 18 14.57 -3.60 -3.60
N PHE A 19 13.27 -3.54 -3.31
CA PHE A 19 12.73 -3.58 -1.96
C PHE A 19 13.25 -4.80 -1.18
N TRP A 20 13.14 -6.00 -1.76
CA TRP A 20 13.58 -7.25 -1.11
C TRP A 20 15.09 -7.32 -0.89
N SER A 21 15.85 -6.83 -1.87
CA SER A 21 17.32 -6.79 -1.81
C SER A 21 17.81 -5.84 -0.72
N GLU A 22 17.21 -4.66 -0.64
CA GLU A 22 17.52 -3.69 0.41
C GLU A 22 17.05 -4.15 1.80
N LEU A 23 15.87 -4.78 1.88
CA LEU A 23 15.39 -5.36 3.13
C LEU A 23 16.35 -6.41 3.67
N SER A 24 16.85 -7.29 2.79
CA SER A 24 17.82 -8.32 3.15
C SER A 24 19.13 -7.71 3.65
N ARG A 25 19.65 -6.69 2.93
CA ARG A 25 20.85 -5.95 3.32
C ARG A 25 20.68 -5.30 4.69
N ARG A 26 19.54 -4.65 4.93
CA ARG A 26 19.23 -4.01 6.23
C ARG A 26 19.02 -5.03 7.34
N LYS A 27 18.36 -6.16 7.08
CA LYS A 27 18.21 -7.24 8.07
C LYS A 27 19.56 -7.78 8.52
N LEU A 28 20.52 -7.94 7.60
CA LEU A 28 21.88 -8.37 7.93
C LEU A 28 22.69 -7.33 8.69
N VAL A 29 22.70 -6.08 8.21
CA VAL A 29 23.64 -5.06 8.70
C VAL A 29 23.06 -4.24 9.85
N GLN A 30 21.84 -3.74 9.68
CA GLN A 30 21.20 -2.74 10.55
C GLN A 30 20.29 -3.37 11.59
N TYR A 31 19.27 -4.12 11.17
CA TYR A 31 18.25 -4.65 12.08
C TYR A 31 18.77 -5.87 12.86
N ARG A 32 19.59 -6.72 12.24
CA ARG A 32 20.16 -7.93 12.85
C ARG A 32 19.07 -8.79 13.51
N LEU A 33 19.16 -9.00 14.81
CA LEU A 33 18.19 -9.76 15.62
C LEU A 33 16.98 -8.93 16.06
N SER A 34 16.98 -7.61 15.84
CA SER A 34 15.83 -6.77 16.16
C SER A 34 14.66 -7.11 15.24
N GLU A 35 13.46 -7.17 15.84
CA GLU A 35 12.21 -7.55 15.18
C GLU A 35 11.29 -6.35 14.91
N GLY A 36 11.72 -5.14 15.26
CA GLY A 36 10.96 -3.90 15.07
C GLY A 36 10.15 -3.48 16.30
N PRO A 37 9.21 -2.53 16.15
CA PRO A 37 8.77 -1.94 14.88
C PRO A 37 9.84 -1.02 14.25
N PHE A 38 9.92 -1.05 12.91
CA PHE A 38 10.71 -0.11 12.10
C PHE A 38 9.77 0.75 11.25
N ASP A 39 10.06 2.04 11.11
CA ASP A 39 9.27 2.90 10.22
C ASP A 39 9.55 2.57 8.76
N VAL A 40 8.49 2.46 7.97
CA VAL A 40 8.55 2.22 6.52
C VAL A 40 7.50 3.07 5.81
N GLY A 41 7.87 3.71 4.70
CA GLY A 41 6.95 4.44 3.84
C GLY A 41 6.38 3.57 2.73
N ALA A 42 5.23 3.94 2.18
CA ALA A 42 4.75 3.48 0.90
C ALA A 42 4.07 4.65 0.17
N ALA A 43 3.77 4.49 -1.11
CA ALA A 43 2.91 5.43 -1.80
C ALA A 43 1.91 4.72 -2.72
N TYR A 44 0.75 5.34 -2.85
CA TYR A 44 -0.27 4.93 -3.81
C TYR A 44 -0.56 6.10 -4.76
N SER A 45 -1.12 5.79 -5.92
CA SER A 45 -1.55 6.81 -6.89
C SER A 45 -3.05 6.66 -7.15
N CYS A 46 -3.72 7.80 -7.30
CA CYS A 46 -5.16 7.85 -7.57
C CYS A 46 -5.51 7.78 -9.07
N GLY A 47 -4.51 7.58 -9.94
CA GLY A 47 -4.64 7.62 -11.41
C GLY A 47 -4.49 6.27 -12.09
N SER A 48 -4.82 5.16 -11.42
CA SER A 48 -4.72 3.84 -12.03
C SER A 48 -5.77 3.68 -13.14
N ALA A 49 -5.42 2.98 -14.22
CA ALA A 49 -6.36 2.69 -15.30
C ALA A 49 -7.62 1.98 -14.77
N ALA A 50 -8.76 2.22 -15.42
CA ALA A 50 -10.04 1.64 -15.00
C ALA A 50 -9.94 0.12 -14.83
N GLY A 51 -10.35 -0.38 -13.66
CA GLY A 51 -10.34 -1.81 -13.32
C GLY A 51 -9.07 -2.31 -12.62
N LEU A 52 -8.06 -1.48 -12.41
CA LEU A 52 -6.89 -1.84 -11.61
C LEU A 52 -7.11 -1.52 -10.12
N PRO A 53 -6.65 -2.38 -9.19
CA PRO A 53 -6.75 -2.11 -7.76
C PRO A 53 -5.88 -0.93 -7.34
N ALA A 54 -6.22 -0.30 -6.22
CA ALA A 54 -5.37 0.69 -5.59
C ALA A 54 -4.11 0.00 -5.04
N LEU A 55 -2.95 0.30 -5.64
CA LEU A 55 -1.67 -0.31 -5.25
C LEU A 55 -0.92 0.56 -4.25
N ALA A 56 -0.60 -0.02 -3.10
CA ALA A 56 0.39 0.51 -2.17
C ALA A 56 1.77 0.01 -2.59
N ASN A 57 2.56 0.88 -3.23
CA ASN A 57 3.88 0.54 -3.74
C ASN A 57 4.96 0.80 -2.69
N LEU A 58 5.83 -0.20 -2.52
CA LEU A 58 7.03 -0.15 -1.70
C LEU A 58 8.26 -0.42 -2.58
N ASP A 59 9.29 0.37 -2.35
CA ASP A 59 10.54 0.40 -3.10
C ASP A 59 11.74 0.62 -2.15
N ILE A 60 12.93 0.85 -2.71
CA ILE A 60 14.12 1.12 -1.89
C ILE A 60 14.00 2.40 -1.03
N GLY A 61 13.26 3.40 -1.53
CA GLY A 61 13.02 4.68 -0.85
C GLY A 61 12.09 4.57 0.36
N SER A 62 11.39 3.44 0.47
CA SER A 62 10.47 3.13 1.56
C SER A 62 11.16 3.00 2.92
N PHE A 63 12.44 2.64 2.95
CA PHE A 63 13.19 2.45 4.21
C PHE A 63 13.91 3.72 4.71
N GLY A 64 13.63 4.90 4.14
CA GLY A 64 14.21 6.17 4.58
C GLY A 64 13.53 6.73 5.85
N HIS A 65 14.32 7.15 6.84
CA HIS A 65 13.79 7.85 8.02
C HIS A 65 13.02 9.10 7.57
N ALA A 66 11.78 9.21 8.04
CA ALA A 66 10.96 10.41 8.06
C ALA A 66 11.07 11.34 6.82
N SER A 67 10.03 11.29 5.99
CA SER A 67 9.60 12.39 5.10
C SER A 67 10.21 12.51 3.68
N GLY A 68 11.31 11.83 3.34
CA GLY A 68 12.00 12.09 2.07
C GLY A 68 11.71 11.20 0.85
N GLY A 69 11.41 9.90 1.05
CA GLY A 69 11.71 8.86 0.05
C GLY A 69 10.78 8.78 -1.16
N LEU A 70 9.47 8.95 -0.99
CA LEU A 70 8.52 8.90 -2.10
C LEU A 70 7.97 10.31 -2.35
N LYS A 71 8.63 11.01 -3.28
CA LYS A 71 8.16 12.29 -3.84
C LYS A 71 7.84 12.12 -5.31
N THR A 72 7.04 11.12 -5.66
CA THR A 72 6.54 10.99 -7.02
C THR A 72 5.38 11.98 -7.19
N PRO A 73 5.42 12.89 -8.18
CA PRO A 73 4.34 13.85 -8.40
C PRO A 73 2.95 13.19 -8.54
N GLY A 74 2.02 13.62 -7.70
CA GLY A 74 0.66 13.08 -7.61
C GLY A 74 0.56 11.65 -7.08
N SER A 75 1.51 11.25 -6.23
CA SER A 75 1.37 10.09 -5.34
C SER A 75 1.01 10.54 -3.92
N CYS A 76 0.24 9.71 -3.22
CA CYS A 76 -0.18 9.91 -1.85
C CYS A 76 0.64 8.99 -0.93
N ARG A 77 1.10 9.53 0.19
CA ARG A 77 1.94 8.80 1.15
C ARG A 77 1.12 7.89 2.04
N LEU A 78 1.70 6.74 2.34
CA LEU A 78 1.27 5.76 3.33
C LEU A 78 2.37 5.61 4.38
N HIS A 79 1.99 5.62 5.66
CA HIS A 79 2.92 5.44 6.78
C HIS A 79 2.78 4.04 7.37
N GLY A 80 3.88 3.27 7.37
CA GLY A 80 3.88 1.87 7.75
C GLY A 80 4.78 1.56 8.94
N LEU A 81 4.42 0.48 9.63
CA LEU A 81 5.27 -0.16 10.62
C LEU A 81 5.69 -1.54 10.10
N LEU A 82 6.99 -1.78 10.07
CA LEU A 82 7.60 -3.02 9.64
C LEU A 82 8.06 -3.85 10.84
N TYR A 83 7.60 -5.09 10.90
CA TYR A 83 8.01 -6.10 11.87
C TYR A 83 8.77 -7.22 11.14
N LEU A 84 9.94 -7.59 11.69
CA LEU A 84 10.88 -8.55 11.09
C LEU A 84 11.19 -9.70 12.04
N PRO A 85 10.21 -10.59 12.32
CA PRO A 85 10.42 -11.74 13.18
C PRO A 85 11.59 -12.58 12.67
N ASN A 86 12.41 -13.10 13.60
CA ASN A 86 13.60 -13.88 13.24
C ASN A 86 13.26 -15.29 12.77
N SER A 87 12.08 -15.82 13.11
CA SER A 87 11.62 -17.12 12.66
C SER A 87 10.20 -17.06 12.10
N LEU A 88 9.89 -17.99 11.18
CA LEU A 88 8.54 -18.16 10.66
C LEU A 88 7.54 -18.59 11.76
N ALA A 89 8.02 -19.28 12.80
CA ALA A 89 7.18 -19.65 13.94
C ALA A 89 6.76 -18.42 14.74
N ASP A 90 7.66 -17.46 14.93
CA ASP A 90 7.36 -16.21 15.65
C ASP A 90 6.37 -15.36 14.86
N MET A 91 6.56 -15.24 13.54
CA MET A 91 5.58 -14.59 12.65
C MET A 91 4.16 -15.16 12.80
N LYS A 92 4.03 -16.48 12.99
CA LYS A 92 2.73 -17.15 13.15
C LYS A 92 2.13 -16.95 14.54
N LYS A 93 2.95 -16.73 15.57
CA LYS A 93 2.51 -16.49 16.95
C LYS A 93 2.07 -15.04 17.18
N MET A 94 2.59 -14.09 16.39
CA MET A 94 2.21 -12.68 16.52
C MET A 94 0.72 -12.47 16.29
N ASP A 95 0.09 -11.66 17.15
CA ASP A 95 -1.30 -11.26 17.01
C ASP A 95 -1.44 -10.17 15.94
N LYS A 96 -1.77 -10.61 14.72
CA LYS A 96 -2.01 -9.74 13.55
C LYS A 96 -3.16 -8.76 13.78
N SER A 97 -4.16 -9.15 14.56
CA SER A 97 -5.31 -8.30 14.89
C SER A 97 -4.91 -7.19 15.82
N GLU A 98 -4.07 -7.49 16.82
CA GLU A 98 -3.51 -6.47 17.72
C GLU A 98 -2.62 -5.48 16.95
N LEU A 99 -1.76 -5.97 16.06
CA LEU A 99 -0.94 -5.11 15.21
C LEU A 99 -1.77 -4.13 14.37
N LEU A 100 -2.87 -4.63 13.78
CA LEU A 100 -3.82 -3.81 13.04
C LEU A 100 -4.53 -2.80 13.94
N ARG A 101 -5.03 -3.23 15.10
CA ARG A 101 -5.69 -2.37 16.09
C ARG A 101 -4.77 -1.23 16.52
N ALA A 102 -3.53 -1.54 16.90
CA ALA A 102 -2.55 -0.56 17.33
C ALA A 102 -2.21 0.46 16.23
N SER A 103 -2.14 0.02 14.97
CA SER A 103 -1.93 0.93 13.83
C SER A 103 -3.17 1.81 13.57
N GLY A 104 -4.38 1.24 13.68
CA GLY A 104 -5.65 1.96 13.58
C GLY A 104 -5.82 3.01 14.67
N GLU A 105 -5.44 2.70 15.92
CA GLU A 105 -5.47 3.65 17.04
C GLU A 105 -4.55 4.85 16.79
N ARG A 106 -3.40 4.66 16.14
CA ARG A 106 -2.54 5.79 15.73
C ARG A 106 -3.18 6.67 14.66
N ALA A 107 -3.89 6.06 13.71
CA ALA A 107 -4.65 6.83 12.72
C ALA A 107 -5.80 7.59 13.39
N TRP A 108 -6.50 6.96 14.34
CA TRP A 108 -7.59 7.56 15.10
C TRP A 108 -7.10 8.71 15.99
N ALA A 109 -6.00 8.52 16.70
CA ALA A 109 -5.38 9.58 17.51
C ALA A 109 -5.04 10.81 16.67
N ALA A 110 -4.46 10.62 15.48
CA ALA A 110 -4.15 11.69 14.54
C ALA A 110 -5.42 12.39 13.99
N ALA A 111 -6.55 11.68 13.92
CA ALA A 111 -7.83 12.29 13.57
C ALA A 111 -8.37 13.15 14.71
N CYS A 112 -8.27 12.68 15.96
CA CYS A 112 -8.79 13.37 17.14
C CYS A 112 -7.94 14.58 17.56
N ASP A 113 -6.62 14.52 17.43
CA ASP A 113 -5.70 15.60 17.85
C ASP A 113 -5.57 16.74 16.82
N GLY A 114 -6.23 16.62 15.67
CA GLY A 114 -6.18 17.58 14.57
C GLY A 114 -4.90 17.51 13.73
N GLY A 115 -4.01 16.55 13.99
CA GLY A 115 -2.81 16.27 13.19
C GLY A 115 -3.17 15.93 11.75
N ALA A 116 -4.24 15.16 11.54
CA ALA A 116 -4.75 14.79 10.23
C ALA A 116 -5.27 16.00 9.41
N LEU A 117 -5.65 17.11 10.06
CA LEU A 117 -6.03 18.34 9.36
C LEU A 117 -4.82 19.05 8.78
N LYS A 118 -3.65 18.91 9.41
CA LYS A 118 -2.37 19.45 8.93
C LYS A 118 -1.73 18.53 7.90
N ASP A 119 -1.76 17.23 8.16
CA ASP A 119 -1.23 16.20 7.27
C ASP A 119 -2.22 15.02 7.14
N PRO A 120 -3.06 15.00 6.09
CA PRO A 120 -4.01 13.91 5.86
C PRO A 120 -3.36 12.55 5.66
N SER A 121 -2.07 12.48 5.29
CA SER A 121 -1.39 11.20 5.08
C SER A 121 -1.29 10.38 6.38
N LEU A 122 -1.39 11.01 7.55
CA LEU A 122 -1.37 10.34 8.85
C LEU A 122 -2.53 9.38 9.09
N LEU A 123 -3.63 9.52 8.33
CA LEU A 123 -4.75 8.58 8.35
C LEU A 123 -4.46 7.31 7.55
N ASN A 124 -3.62 7.44 6.52
CA ASN A 124 -3.26 6.37 5.61
C ASN A 124 -2.09 5.58 6.19
N ARG A 125 -2.42 4.59 7.03
CA ARG A 125 -1.42 3.74 7.69
C ARG A 125 -1.44 2.31 7.18
N PHE A 126 -0.34 1.59 7.39
CA PHE A 126 -0.27 0.15 7.15
C PHE A 126 0.66 -0.55 8.14
N VAL A 127 0.61 -1.87 8.14
CA VAL A 127 1.52 -2.74 8.87
C VAL A 127 2.09 -3.75 7.89
N ALA A 128 3.39 -3.95 7.95
CA ALA A 128 4.10 -4.97 7.21
C ALA A 128 4.74 -5.95 8.20
N LEU A 129 4.42 -7.23 8.08
CA LEU A 129 5.04 -8.30 8.85
C LEU A 129 5.78 -9.19 7.87
N ILE A 130 7.12 -9.24 7.96
CA ILE A 130 7.95 -9.92 6.97
C ILE A 130 8.98 -10.81 7.66
N TYR A 131 8.89 -12.11 7.41
CA TYR A 131 9.96 -13.06 7.71
C TYR A 131 10.87 -13.21 6.48
N VAL A 132 12.19 -13.13 6.70
CA VAL A 132 13.21 -13.22 5.66
C VAL A 132 14.12 -14.43 5.90
N ASP A 133 14.06 -15.44 5.03
CA ASP A 133 15.04 -16.52 4.99
C ASP A 133 16.20 -16.11 4.07
N LEU A 134 17.24 -15.53 4.67
CA LEU A 134 18.42 -15.05 3.96
C LEU A 134 19.26 -16.17 3.33
N LYS A 135 19.10 -17.43 3.78
CA LYS A 135 19.83 -18.57 3.21
C LYS A 135 19.21 -19.01 1.89
N LYS A 136 17.88 -19.04 1.83
CA LYS A 136 17.11 -19.46 0.65
C LYS A 136 16.62 -18.30 -0.20
N TYR A 137 16.89 -17.07 0.23
CA TYR A 137 16.37 -15.84 -0.36
C TYR A 137 14.84 -15.89 -0.53
N THR A 138 14.14 -16.41 0.48
CA THR A 138 12.68 -16.59 0.48
C THR A 138 12.05 -15.63 1.49
N PHE A 139 10.97 -14.96 1.08
CA PHE A 139 10.30 -13.94 1.86
C PHE A 139 8.86 -14.39 2.13
N CYS A 140 8.47 -14.43 3.41
CA CYS A 140 7.08 -14.63 3.81
C CYS A 140 6.56 -13.32 4.38
N TYR A 141 5.52 -12.75 3.78
CA TYR A 141 5.03 -11.44 4.15
C TYR A 141 3.52 -11.44 4.40
N TRP A 142 3.09 -10.46 5.18
CA TRP A 142 1.69 -10.14 5.40
C TRP A 142 1.56 -8.63 5.57
N PHE A 143 0.66 -8.02 4.80
CA PHE A 143 0.33 -6.60 4.89
C PHE A 143 -1.06 -6.43 5.50
N GLY A 144 -1.17 -5.44 6.37
CA GLY A 144 -2.42 -5.04 7.00
C GLY A 144 -2.67 -3.55 6.80
N PHE A 145 -3.85 -3.20 6.31
CA PHE A 145 -4.29 -1.82 6.15
C PHE A 145 -5.43 -1.57 7.15
N PRO A 146 -5.16 -0.93 8.30
CA PRO A 146 -6.20 -0.68 9.29
C PRO A 146 -7.27 0.26 8.73
N VAL A 147 -8.53 -0.07 8.98
CA VAL A 147 -9.68 0.75 8.61
C VAL A 147 -10.53 0.95 9.85
N VAL A 148 -10.91 2.21 10.12
CA VAL A 148 -11.85 2.53 11.19
C VAL A 148 -13.25 2.25 10.66
N ARG A 149 -14.00 1.39 11.35
CA ARG A 149 -15.40 1.14 11.03
C ARG A 149 -16.27 2.17 11.73
N LEU A 150 -17.20 2.74 10.98
CA LEU A 150 -18.20 3.65 11.54
C LEU A 150 -19.28 2.82 12.28
N PRO A 151 -19.81 3.32 13.40
CA PRO A 151 -20.80 2.60 14.19
C PRO A 151 -22.16 2.48 13.48
N GLU A 152 -22.47 3.40 12.58
CA GLU A 152 -23.69 3.38 11.77
C GLU A 152 -23.38 2.98 10.33
N GLU A 153 -24.33 2.26 9.71
CA GLU A 153 -24.23 1.85 8.32
C GLU A 153 -24.30 3.08 7.40
N VAL A 154 -23.20 3.38 6.71
CA VAL A 154 -23.15 4.49 5.76
C VAL A 154 -23.81 4.05 4.46
N THR A 155 -24.91 4.71 4.13
CA THR A 155 -25.64 4.46 2.89
C THR A 155 -25.40 5.56 1.87
N LEU A 156 -25.44 5.19 0.58
CA LEU A 156 -25.31 6.14 -0.52
C LEU A 156 -26.51 7.10 -0.56
N ALA A 157 -26.25 8.40 -0.48
CA ALA A 157 -27.29 9.42 -0.61
C ALA A 157 -27.85 9.53 -2.04
N LYS A 158 -27.02 9.22 -3.05
CA LYS A 158 -27.35 9.23 -4.49
C LYS A 158 -26.62 8.09 -5.19
N PRO A 159 -27.12 7.59 -6.34
CA PRO A 159 -26.37 6.63 -7.14
C PRO A 159 -25.04 7.25 -7.60
N PRO A 160 -23.97 6.43 -7.73
CA PRO A 160 -22.68 6.92 -8.22
C PRO A 160 -22.82 7.42 -9.67
N GLN A 161 -22.28 8.61 -9.92
CA GLN A 161 -22.23 9.25 -11.25
C GLN A 161 -20.77 9.44 -11.65
N ARG A 162 -20.46 9.47 -12.95
CA ARG A 162 -19.09 9.71 -13.40
C ARG A 162 -18.72 11.16 -13.14
N LEU A 163 -17.44 11.40 -12.86
CA LEU A 163 -16.94 12.74 -12.57
C LEU A 163 -17.28 13.74 -13.70
N GLY A 164 -17.09 13.34 -14.96
CA GLY A 164 -17.42 14.16 -16.13
C GLY A 164 -18.92 14.39 -16.37
N ASP A 165 -19.82 13.64 -15.72
CA ASP A 165 -21.27 13.89 -15.81
C ASP A 165 -21.73 14.94 -14.78
N VAL A 166 -20.88 15.26 -13.79
CA VAL A 166 -21.21 16.12 -12.64
C VAL A 166 -20.45 17.45 -12.69
N PHE A 167 -19.23 17.47 -13.22
CA PHE A 167 -18.39 18.66 -13.31
C PHE A 167 -18.29 19.12 -14.77
N ASP A 168 -18.71 20.36 -15.05
CA ASP A 168 -18.48 21.02 -16.33
C ASP A 168 -16.99 21.35 -16.53
N ASP A 169 -16.52 21.26 -17.78
CA ASP A 169 -15.11 21.35 -18.20
C ASP A 169 -14.34 22.58 -17.67
N SER A 170 -15.03 23.68 -17.33
CA SER A 170 -14.43 24.89 -16.75
C SER A 170 -13.77 24.71 -15.37
N ARG A 171 -13.99 23.58 -14.68
CA ARG A 171 -13.32 23.24 -13.41
C ARG A 171 -12.31 22.09 -13.54
N THR A 172 -12.29 21.41 -14.68
CA THR A 172 -11.50 20.19 -14.93
C THR A 172 -10.08 20.49 -15.43
N GLU A 173 -9.81 21.74 -15.85
CA GLU A 173 -8.49 22.19 -16.32
C GLU A 173 -7.37 22.10 -15.25
N ASN A 174 -7.74 22.02 -13.96
CA ASN A 174 -6.77 21.88 -12.87
C ASN A 174 -6.30 20.41 -12.68
N GLU A 175 -7.01 19.42 -13.22
CA GLU A 175 -6.63 18.00 -13.16
C GLU A 175 -5.79 17.56 -14.37
N SER A 176 -6.05 18.13 -15.56
CA SER A 176 -5.34 17.77 -16.81
C SER A 176 -3.88 18.24 -16.84
N LEU A 177 -3.52 19.29 -16.08
CA LEU A 177 -2.13 19.75 -15.93
C LEU A 177 -1.24 18.69 -15.25
N VAL A 178 -1.80 17.88 -14.33
CA VAL A 178 -1.07 16.80 -13.66
C VAL A 178 -0.91 15.57 -14.56
N GLN A 179 -1.81 15.37 -15.53
CA GLN A 179 -1.71 14.30 -16.52
C GLN A 179 -0.69 14.63 -17.63
N ASN A 180 -0.66 15.88 -18.12
CA ASN A 180 0.14 16.27 -19.29
C ASN A 180 1.66 16.35 -19.00
N ASP A 181 2.07 16.71 -17.78
CA ASP A 181 3.49 16.67 -17.38
C ASP A 181 4.05 15.23 -17.29
N ARG A 182 3.19 14.22 -17.11
CA ARG A 182 3.59 12.81 -16.97
C ARG A 182 3.96 12.15 -18.29
N GLU A 183 3.32 12.51 -19.38
CA GLU A 183 3.64 11.95 -20.70
C GLU A 183 4.94 12.53 -21.28
N GLN A 184 5.29 13.76 -20.93
CA GLN A 184 6.52 14.41 -21.40
C GLN A 184 7.77 13.92 -20.65
N GLY A 185 7.65 13.57 -19.35
CA GLY A 185 8.75 12.98 -18.57
C GLY A 185 9.12 11.54 -18.94
N SER A 186 8.21 10.80 -19.58
CA SER A 186 8.45 9.40 -20.01
C SER A 186 9.14 9.30 -21.39
N ARG A 187 9.13 10.38 -22.19
CA ARG A 187 9.72 10.37 -23.55
C ARG A 187 11.22 10.66 -23.62
N SER A 188 11.86 11.09 -22.53
CA SER A 188 13.27 11.52 -22.54
C SER A 188 14.28 10.49 -22.01
N GLY A 189 13.89 9.20 -21.84
CA GLY A 189 14.73 8.20 -21.18
C GLY A 189 14.95 6.84 -21.87
N CYS A 190 14.32 6.55 -23.01
CA CYS A 190 14.46 5.23 -23.65
C CYS A 190 15.46 5.27 -24.83
N ARG A 191 16.74 5.07 -24.54
CA ARG A 191 17.71 4.61 -25.55
C ARG A 191 17.62 3.09 -25.63
N ASN A 192 17.23 2.60 -26.81
CA ASN A 192 17.15 1.20 -27.20
C ASN A 192 18.44 0.44 -26.84
N ILE A 193 18.30 -0.66 -26.08
CA ILE A 193 19.26 -1.76 -26.11
C ILE A 193 18.45 -3.04 -26.37
N ASN A 194 18.55 -3.51 -27.61
CA ASN A 194 18.08 -4.82 -28.02
C ASN A 194 18.89 -5.89 -27.29
N HIS A 195 18.25 -6.80 -26.56
CA HIS A 195 18.81 -8.12 -26.28
C HIS A 195 17.71 -9.19 -26.40
N GLY A 196 18.10 -10.28 -27.05
CA GLY A 196 17.23 -11.24 -27.71
C GLY A 196 16.28 -12.01 -26.81
N ASP A 197 15.19 -12.43 -27.45
CA ASP A 197 14.32 -13.54 -27.07
C ASP A 197 15.11 -14.74 -26.52
N HIS A 198 14.79 -15.16 -25.29
CA HIS A 198 14.57 -16.56 -24.97
C HIS A 198 13.86 -16.71 -23.62
N GLN A 199 12.69 -17.36 -23.69
CA GLN A 199 11.96 -18.07 -22.62
C GLN A 199 10.96 -17.28 -21.76
N GLN A 200 9.86 -16.90 -22.41
CA GLN A 200 8.52 -17.04 -21.85
C GLN A 200 8.18 -18.53 -21.64
N ARG A 201 7.89 -18.93 -20.40
CA ARG A 201 6.84 -19.89 -19.97
C ARG A 201 7.02 -20.17 -18.48
N PHE A 202 5.90 -20.33 -17.76
CA PHE A 202 5.76 -20.55 -16.31
C PHE A 202 5.56 -19.31 -15.42
N ALA A 203 4.44 -18.62 -15.61
CA ALA A 203 3.72 -17.92 -14.53
C ALA A 203 2.26 -17.69 -14.92
N ALA A 204 1.57 -18.75 -15.37
CA ALA A 204 0.16 -18.73 -15.68
C ALA A 204 -0.44 -20.11 -15.34
N ASP A 205 -0.35 -20.48 -14.07
CA ASP A 205 -1.20 -21.48 -13.42
C ASP A 205 -0.86 -21.47 -11.93
N ILE A 206 -1.85 -21.70 -11.06
CA ILE A 206 -1.85 -21.54 -9.58
C ILE A 206 -2.41 -20.19 -9.06
N VAL A 207 -3.38 -19.58 -9.76
CA VAL A 207 -4.31 -18.61 -9.12
C VAL A 207 -5.68 -19.22 -8.80
N THR A 208 -5.93 -20.45 -9.25
CA THR A 208 -7.22 -21.12 -9.02
C THR A 208 -7.05 -22.35 -8.15
N ARG A 209 -7.06 -22.16 -6.81
CA ARG A 209 -7.71 -23.01 -5.79
C ARG A 209 -7.12 -22.76 -4.40
N LYS A 210 -8.03 -22.51 -3.44
CA LYS A 210 -7.83 -22.48 -1.98
C LYS A 210 -7.04 -21.29 -1.39
N ALA A 211 -7.77 -20.19 -1.19
CA ALA A 211 -7.67 -19.42 0.05
C ALA A 211 -9.08 -19.01 0.50
N ILE A 212 -9.94 -20.01 0.75
CA ILE A 212 -10.99 -19.86 1.75
C ILE A 212 -10.27 -20.00 3.08
N CYS A 213 -9.92 -18.89 3.73
CA CYS A 213 -9.77 -18.83 5.18
C CYS A 213 -9.74 -17.38 5.68
N SER A 214 -10.84 -16.99 6.34
CA SER A 214 -10.88 -15.99 7.40
C SER A 214 -10.62 -14.53 7.03
N MET A 215 -11.66 -13.87 6.50
CA MET A 215 -11.90 -12.46 6.87
C MET A 215 -12.12 -12.41 8.39
N SER A 216 -11.07 -12.14 9.15
CA SER A 216 -11.23 -11.70 10.53
C SER A 216 -11.43 -10.19 10.50
N SER A 217 -12.69 -9.78 10.26
CA SER A 217 -13.17 -8.47 10.69
C SER A 217 -13.13 -8.48 12.22
N VAL A 218 -12.06 -7.95 12.82
CA VAL A 218 -12.07 -7.70 14.25
C VAL A 218 -12.90 -6.45 14.50
N SER A 219 -14.00 -6.67 15.21
CA SER A 219 -14.86 -5.61 15.71
C SER A 219 -14.22 -4.94 16.91
N ILE A 220 -14.08 -3.61 16.81
CA ILE A 220 -14.38 -2.75 17.96
C ILE A 220 -15.88 -2.51 17.93
#